data_AF-A0AA37GPK5-F1
#
_entry.id   AF-A0AA37GPK5-F1
#
_cell.length_a   1.000
_cell.length_b   1.000
_cell.length_c   1.000
_cell.angle_alpha   90.00
_cell.angle_beta   90.00
_cell.angle_gamma   90.00
#
_symmetry.space_group_name_H-M   'P 1'
#
loop_
_entity.id
_entity.type
_entity.pdbx_description
1 polymer ?
#
loop_
_entity_poly.entity_id
_entity_poly.type
_entity_poly.pdbx_seq_one_letter_code
_entity_poly.pdbx_strand_id
1 'polypeptide(L)' 'MPSYLITGVNRGIGWEFFRQISEDINNIVIGTVRNKTSIEKKITDELGNRPNAHIVEVELASYDSIKARI' A
#
# COMPACT_ATOMS: atom_id res chain seq x y z
N MET A 1 -2.98 -3.53 18.00
CA MET A 1 -2.22 -3.21 16.78
C MET A 1 -2.90 -3.91 15.62
N PRO A 2 -3.78 -3.21 14.86
CA PRO A 2 -4.44 -3.79 13.71
C PRO A 2 -3.57 -3.66 12.46
N SER A 3 -3.64 -4.68 11.60
CA SER A 3 -2.94 -4.72 10.32
C SER A 3 -3.97 -4.65 9.20
N TYR A 4 -3.82 -3.67 8.31
CA TYR A 4 -4.76 -3.41 7.21
C TYR A 4 -4.10 -3.72 5.88
N LEU A 5 -4.64 -4.70 5.15
CA LEU A 5 -4.25 -4.96 3.77
C LEU A 5 -5.23 -4.27 2.83
N ILE A 6 -4.74 -3.29 2.06
CA ILE A 6 -5.55 -2.54 1.10
C ILE A 6 -5.07 -2.90 -0.30
N THR A 7 -5.92 -3.58 -1.07
CA THR A 7 -5.58 -3.93 -2.44
C THR A 7 -5.91 -2.80 -3.40
N GLY A 8 -4.98 -2.45 -4.29
CA GLY A 8 -5.23 -1.44 -5.32
C GLY A 8 -5.08 0.00 -4.82
N VAL A 9 -4.01 0.31 -4.09
CA VAL A 9 -3.72 1.68 -3.61
C VAL A 9 -3.18 2.62 -4.68
N ASN A 10 -3.19 2.20 -5.95
CA ASN A 10 -2.63 2.99 -7.05
C ASN A 10 -3.42 4.29 -7.32
N ARG A 11 -4.74 4.29 -7.08
CA ARG A 11 -5.64 5.40 -7.41
C ARG A 11 -7.00 5.31 -6.73
N GLY A 12 -7.70 6.45 -6.66
CA GLY A 12 -9.08 6.54 -6.19
C GLY A 12 -9.23 6.22 -4.71
N ILE A 13 -10.28 5.47 -4.37
CA ILE A 13 -10.71 5.18 -2.99
C ILE A 13 -9.64 4.37 -2.23
N GLY A 14 -8.93 3.46 -2.89
CA GLY A 14 -7.87 2.68 -2.25
C GLY A 14 -6.71 3.56 -1.76
N TRP A 15 -6.38 4.63 -2.49
CA TRP A 15 -5.38 5.60 -2.08
C TRP A 15 -5.84 6.42 -0.88
N GLU A 16 -7.09 6.88 -0.89
CA GLU A 16 -7.64 7.69 0.20
C GLU A 16 -7.73 6.90 1.51
N PHE A 17 -8.14 5.62 1.45
CA PHE A 17 -8.09 4.74 2.61
C PHE A 17 -6.66 4.54 3.12
N PHE A 18 -5.71 4.32 2.21
CA PHE A 18 -4.30 4.18 2.59
C PHE A 18 -3.80 5.44 3.30
N ARG A 19 -4.16 6.62 2.79
CA ARG A 19 -3.80 7.91 3.39
C ARG A 19 -4.38 8.10 4.78
N GLN A 20 -5.69 7.90 4.95
CA GLN A 20 -6.37 8.12 6.23
C GLN A 20 -5.95 7.09 7.29
N ILE A 21 -5.90 5.80 6.93
CA ILE A 21 -5.56 4.75 7.90
C ILE A 21 -4.09 4.82 8.32
N SER A 22 -3.21 5.26 7.42
CA SER A 22 -1.78 5.45 7.73
C SER A 22 -1.47 6.71 8.53
N GLU A 23 -2.44 7.61 8.77
CA GLU A 23 -2.23 8.76 9.67
C GLU A 23 -2.02 8.33 11.11
N ASP A 24 -2.63 7.22 11.51
CA ASP A 24 -2.37 6.61 12.80
C ASP A 24 -1.16 5.68 12.71
N ILE A 25 -0.06 6.10 13.35
CA ILE A 25 1.22 5.40 13.40
C ILE A 25 1.10 4.00 14.06
N ASN A 26 0.05 3.76 14.85
CA ASN A 26 -0.18 2.46 15.49
C ASN A 26 -0.73 1.40 14.54
N ASN A 27 -1.22 1.81 13.36
CA ASN A 27 -1.78 0.93 12.36
C ASN A 27 -0.73 0.54 11.34
N ILE A 28 -0.56 -0.77 11.13
CA ILE A 28 0.30 -1.28 10.06
C ILE A 28 -0.55 -1.32 8.79
N VAL A 29 -0.20 -0.51 7.79
CA VAL A 29 -0.97 -0.42 6.54
C VAL A 29 -0.14 -0.99 5.40
N ILE A 30 -0.65 -2.03 4.76
CA ILE A 30 0.00 -2.72 3.65
C ILE A 30 -0.84 -2.46 2.40
N GLY A 31 -0.31 -1.67 1.47
CA GLY A 31 -0.93 -1.37 0.19
C GLY A 31 -0.38 -2.27 -0.92
N THR A 32 -1.25 -2.89 -1.73
CA THR A 32 -0.80 -3.62 -2.93
C THR A 32 -0.95 -2.80 -4.21
N VAL A 33 0.09 -2.86 -5.05
CA VAL A 33 0.14 -2.18 -6.35
C VAL A 33 0.70 -3.08 -7.44
N ARG A 34 0.38 -2.77 -8.69
CA ARG A 34 0.97 -3.44 -9.87
C ARG A 34 2.33 -2.88 -10.28
N ASN A 35 2.65 -1.66 -9.85
CA ASN A 35 3.90 -0.99 -10.17
C ASN A 35 4.35 -0.20 -8.94
N LYS A 36 5.46 -0.62 -8.35
CA LYS A 36 5.99 -0.02 -7.12
C LYS A 36 6.54 1.40 -7.34
N THR A 37 7.25 1.60 -8.45
CA THR A 37 7.99 2.83 -8.76
C THR A 37 7.10 4.06 -8.86
N SER A 38 5.92 3.92 -9.47
CA SER A 38 4.97 5.04 -9.61
C SER A 38 4.36 5.46 -8.27
N ILE A 39 4.13 4.50 -7.37
CA ILE A 39 3.47 4.80 -6.09
C ILE A 39 4.45 5.25 -5.02
N GLU A 40 5.68 4.75 -5.01
CA GLU A 40 6.70 5.20 -4.05
C GLU A 40 6.98 6.69 -4.20
N LYS A 41 7.05 7.19 -5.44
CA LYS A 41 7.15 8.63 -5.70
C LYS A 41 5.95 9.39 -5.12
N LYS A 42 4.73 8.89 -5.37
CA LYS A 42 3.50 9.51 -4.90
C LYS A 42 3.39 9.53 -3.37
N ILE A 43 3.83 8.46 -2.70
CA ILE A 43 3.85 8.37 -1.24
C ILE A 43 4.87 9.34 -0.66
N THR A 44 6.06 9.39 -1.25
CA THR A 44 7.11 10.31 -0.79
C THR A 44 6.67 11.77 -0.94
N ASP A 45 5.97 12.09 -2.03
CA ASP A 45 5.51 13.44 -2.35
C ASP A 45 4.27 13.86 -1.55
N GLU A 46 3.27 12.98 -1.37
CA GLU A 46 1.99 13.31 -0.71
C GLU A 46 1.93 12.94 0.78
N LEU A 47 2.50 11.80 1.19
CA LEU A 47 2.42 11.30 2.57
C LEU A 47 3.71 11.50 3.38
N GLY A 48 4.82 11.80 2.72
CA GLY A 48 6.15 11.87 3.34
C GLY A 48 6.65 10.50 3.82
N ASN A 49 7.49 10.50 4.86
CA ASN A 49 8.06 9.27 5.41
C ASN A 49 7.16 8.70 6.51
N ARG A 50 6.35 7.67 6.19
CA ARG A 50 5.49 6.96 7.14
C ARG A 50 6.01 5.53 7.34
N PRO A 51 6.66 5.23 8.49
CA PRO A 51 7.29 3.92 8.69
C PRO A 51 6.27 2.78 8.88
N ASN A 52 5.01 3.11 9.18
CA ASN A 52 3.89 2.19 9.33
C ASN A 52 3.20 1.84 8.00
N ALA A 53 3.61 2.48 6.90
CA ALA A 53 3.03 2.32 5.58
C ALA A 53 3.95 1.47 4.69
N HIS A 54 3.49 0.30 4.28
CA HIS A 54 4.22 -0.64 3.45
C HIS A 54 3.56 -0.81 2.09
N ILE A 55 4.35 -0.83 1.03
CA ILE A 55 3.88 -1.10 -0.33
C ILE A 55 4.45 -2.43 -0.80
N VAL A 56 3.55 -3.31 -1.24
CA VAL A 56 3.90 -4.59 -1.84
C VAL A 56 3.47 -4.58 -3.30
N GLU A 57 4.40 -4.90 -4.18
CA GLU A 57 4.10 -5.12 -5.59
C GLU A 57 3.51 -6.52 -5.75
N VAL A 58 2.22 -6.57 -6.13
CA VAL A 58 1.47 -7.81 -6.38
C VAL A 58 0.61 -7.60 -7.60
N GLU A 59 0.79 -8.48 -8.58
CA GLU A 59 -0.11 -8.58 -9.71
C GLU A 59 -1.26 -9.55 -9.39
N LEU A 60 -2.45 -9.01 -9.13
CA LEU A 60 -3.64 -9.80 -8.79
C LEU A 60 -4.08 -10.79 -9.88
N ALA A 61 -3.62 -10.60 -11.12
CA ALA A 61 -3.92 -11.49 -12.24
C ALA A 61 -3.04 -12.77 -12.25
N SER A 62 -1.97 -12.81 -11.44
CA SER A 62 -1.05 -13.94 -11.36
C SER A 62 -1.10 -14.56 -9.97
N TYR A 63 -1.59 -15.80 -9.88
CA TYR A 63 -1.63 -16.55 -8.63
C TYR A 63 -0.22 -16.76 -8.04
N ASP A 64 0.79 -16.99 -8.89
CA ASP A 64 2.18 -17.13 -8.47
C ASP A 64 2.73 -15.85 -7.83
N SER A 65 2.35 -14.68 -8.35
CA SER A 65 2.75 -13.38 -7.77
C SER A 65 2.13 -13.14 -6.40
N ILE A 66 0.92 -13.66 -6.16
CA ILE A 66 0.26 -13.59 -4.85
C ILE A 66 0.93 -14.56 -3.87
N LYS A 67 1.15 -15.81 -4.29
CA LYS A 67 1.75 -16.87 -3.44
C LYS A 67 3.20 -16.59 -3.03
N ALA A 68 3.95 -15.85 -3.84
CA ALA A 68 5.34 -15.50 -3.52
C ALA A 68 5.47 -14.33 -2.53
N ARG A 69 4.36 -13.65 -2.19
CA ARG A 69 4.37 -12.39 -1.43
C ARG A 69 3.41 -12.37 -0.24
N ILE A 70 2.62 -13.43 -0.07
CA ILE A 70 1.84 -13.79 1.13
C ILE A 70 2.61 -14.87 1.87
#